data_AF-J3LZE7-F1
#
_entry.id   AF-J3LZE7-F1
#
_cell.length_a   1.000
_cell.length_b   1.000
_cell.length_c   1.000
_cell.angle_alpha   90.00
_cell.angle_beta   90.00
_cell.angle_gamma   90.00
#
_symmetry.space_group_name_H-M   'P 1'
#
loop_
_entity.id
_entity.type
_entity.pdbx_description
1 polymer ?
#
loop_
_entity_poly.entity_id
_entity_poly.type
_entity_poly.pdbx_seq_one_letter_code
_entity_poly.pdbx_strand_id
1 'polypeptide(L)' 'MTSNIVVVLVDSRNLILSDASNSSIIFRESFNHMADTFLHEDFTRGLVSNQNFVDLSPNVYSATLFSDFSNPGLFLASN' A
#
# COMPACT_ATOMS: atom_id res chain seq x y z
N MET A 1 -15.90 5.34 25.80
CA MET A 1 -16.36 4.26 24.92
C MET A 1 -15.12 3.57 24.38
N THR A 2 -15.01 2.26 24.54
CA THR A 2 -13.88 1.49 24.04
C THR A 2 -14.17 1.16 22.59
N SER A 3 -13.48 1.80 21.65
CA SER A 3 -13.56 1.42 20.24
C SER A 3 -13.04 -0.01 20.12
N ASN A 4 -13.92 -0.93 19.74
CA ASN A 4 -13.53 -2.31 19.53
C ASN A 4 -12.96 -2.38 18.11
N ILE A 5 -11.66 -2.66 18.00
CA ILE A 5 -10.93 -2.61 16.74
C ILE A 5 -10.61 -4.03 16.32
N VAL A 6 -10.85 -4.35 15.06
CA VAL A 6 -10.51 -5.64 14.46
C VAL A 6 -9.56 -5.46 13.29
N VAL A 7 -8.72 -6.48 13.10
CA VAL A 7 -7.81 -6.59 11.96
C VAL A 7 -8.28 -7.75 11.11
N VAL A 8 -8.58 -7.49 9.84
CA VAL A 8 -9.09 -8.49 8.89
C VAL A 8 -8.20 -8.52 7.66
N LEU A 9 -7.75 -9.71 7.28
CA LEU A 9 -7.17 -9.95 5.96
C LEU A 9 -8.32 -10.36 5.03
N VAL A 10 -8.67 -9.50 4.06
CA VAL A 10 -9.73 -9.78 3.10
C VAL A 10 -9.21 -10.53 1.88
N ASP A 11 -10.11 -11.09 1.06
CA ASP A 11 -9.75 -11.92 -0.12
C ASP A 11 -8.88 -11.18 -1.15
N SER A 12 -8.99 -9.85 -1.22
CA SER A 12 -8.10 -9.01 -2.04
C SER A 12 -6.67 -8.93 -1.51
N ARG A 13 -6.37 -9.58 -0.38
CA ARG A 13 -5.10 -9.54 0.37
C ARG A 13 -4.80 -8.18 1.01
N ASN A 14 -5.76 -7.28 1.04
CA ASN A 14 -5.66 -6.04 1.81
C ASN A 14 -5.81 -6.36 3.31
N LEU A 15 -4.90 -5.86 4.13
CA LEU A 15 -4.99 -5.91 5.58
C LEU A 15 -5.70 -4.65 6.07
N ILE A 16 -6.89 -4.81 6.63
CA ILE A 16 -7.78 -3.71 7.02
C ILE A 16 -7.92 -3.65 8.53
N LEU A 17 -7.70 -2.46 9.08
CA LEU A 17 -8.00 -2.10 10.46
C LEU A 17 -9.33 -1.35 10.48
N SER A 18 -10.35 -1.89 11.14
CA SER A 18 -11.71 -1.32 11.12
C SER A 18 -12.41 -1.42 12.47
N ASP A 19 -13.52 -0.70 12.60
CA ASP A 19 -14.39 -0.81 13.77
C ASP A 19 -15.15 -2.14 13.75
N ALA A 20 -15.12 -2.87 14.86
CA ALA A 20 -15.73 -4.19 14.99
C ALA A 20 -17.26 -4.16 14.88
N SER A 21 -17.89 -3.04 15.24
CA SER A 21 -19.34 -2.86 15.19
C SER A 21 -19.82 -2.30 13.85
N ASN A 22 -18.94 -1.66 13.09
CA ASN A 22 -19.23 -1.09 11.79
C ASN A 22 -18.02 -1.19 10.86
N SER A 23 -17.99 -2.25 10.05
CA SER A 23 -16.89 -2.53 9.10
C SER A 23 -16.75 -1.49 7.98
N SER A 24 -17.73 -0.60 7.80
CA SER A 24 -17.61 0.53 6.88
C SER A 24 -16.69 1.64 7.42
N ILE A 25 -16.41 1.64 8.73
CA ILE A 25 -15.44 2.55 9.35
C ILE A 25 -14.05 1.92 9.24
N ILE A 26 -13.30 2.35 8.24
CA ILE A 26 -11.94 1.91 7.98
C ILE A 26 -10.96 2.93 8.58
N PHE A 27 -10.06 2.44 9.44
CA PHE A 27 -9.02 3.26 10.05
C PHE A 27 -7.71 3.21 9.25
N ARG A 28 -7.35 2.02 8.73
CA ARG A 28 -6.13 1.81 7.93
C ARG A 28 -6.30 0.64 6.96
N GLU A 29 -5.56 0.72 5.86
CA GLU A 29 -5.48 -0.33 4.84
C GLU A 29 -4.03 -0.49 4.40
N SER A 30 -3.57 -1.72 4.20
CA SER A 30 -2.20 -1.97 3.73
C SER A 30 -1.98 -1.44 2.31
N PHE A 31 -3.01 -1.46 1.45
CA PHE A 31 -2.88 -0.97 0.07
C PHE A 31 -2.69 0.55 -0.03
N ASN A 32 -3.03 1.31 1.02
CA ASN A 32 -2.65 2.72 1.10
C ASN A 32 -1.17 2.95 1.44
N HIS A 33 -0.44 1.89 1.82
CA HIS A 33 0.96 1.92 2.22
C HIS A 33 1.71 0.71 1.62
N MET A 34 1.73 0.61 0.30
CA MET A 34 2.45 -0.45 -0.41
C MET A 34 3.96 -0.38 -0.13
N ALA A 35 4.61 -1.55 -0.14
CA ALA A 35 6.05 -1.68 0.03
C ALA A 35 6.74 -1.76 -1.34
N ASP A 36 7.22 -2.93 -1.75
CA ASP A 36 8.00 -3.18 -2.96
C ASP A 36 7.21 -3.92 -4.05
N THR A 37 5.94 -4.27 -3.79
CA THR A 37 5.13 -5.13 -4.65
C THR A 37 3.74 -4.55 -4.89
N PHE A 38 3.33 -4.47 -6.16
CA PHE A 38 1.96 -4.13 -6.54
C PHE A 38 1.04 -5.35 -6.44
N LEU A 39 0.03 -5.29 -5.58
CA LEU A 39 -0.98 -6.34 -5.40
C LEU A 39 -2.42 -5.86 -5.66
N HIS A 40 -2.57 -4.60 -6.08
CA HIS A 40 -3.87 -3.96 -6.28
C HIS A 40 -3.92 -3.24 -7.63
N GLU A 41 -5.12 -3.11 -8.17
CA GLU A 41 -5.38 -2.46 -9.46
C GLU A 41 -5.37 -0.93 -9.37
N ASP A 42 -5.43 -0.35 -8.16
CA ASP A 42 -5.26 1.09 -7.98
C ASP A 42 -3.77 1.45 -8.05
N PHE A 43 -3.40 2.09 -9.16
CA PHE A 43 -2.03 2.46 -9.51
C PHE A 43 -1.60 3.83 -8.95
N THR A 44 -2.33 4.41 -8.00
CA THR A 44 -2.06 5.77 -7.49
C THR A 44 -0.96 5.85 -6.42
N ARG A 45 -0.38 4.72 -6.00
CA ARG A 45 0.63 4.65 -4.91
C ARG A 45 2.00 4.22 -5.44
N GLY A 46 3.06 4.80 -4.88
CA GLY A 46 4.44 4.44 -5.21
C GLY A 46 4.94 3.21 -4.44
N LEU A 47 5.93 2.53 -5.02
CA LEU A 47 6.69 1.47 -4.37
C LEU A 47 8.08 1.95 -3.98
N VAL A 48 8.63 1.32 -2.94
CA VAL A 48 10.03 1.49 -2.54
C VAL A 48 10.66 0.12 -2.41
N SER A 49 11.81 -0.06 -3.03
CA SER A 49 12.58 -1.30 -2.98
C SER A 49 13.10 -1.60 -1.58
N ASN A 50 13.35 -2.88 -1.30
CA ASN A 50 14.09 -3.31 -0.13
C ASN A 50 15.60 -3.09 -0.31
N GLN A 51 16.35 -3.05 0.78
CA GLN A 51 17.81 -2.98 0.74
C GLN A 51 18.43 -4.21 0.09
N ASN A 52 17.96 -5.39 0.49
CA ASN A 52 18.33 -6.67 -0.13
C ASN A 52 17.30 -7.75 0.25
N PHE A 53 17.59 -9.01 -0.08
CA PHE A 53 16.69 -10.12 0.20
C PHE A 53 16.51 -10.42 1.71
N VAL A 54 17.47 -10.03 2.55
CA VAL A 54 17.44 -10.26 4.00
C VAL A 54 16.94 -9.01 4.74
N ASP A 55 17.34 -7.83 4.29
CA ASP A 55 16.97 -6.54 4.87
C ASP A 55 15.84 -5.88 4.08
N LEU A 56 14.63 -5.93 4.66
CA LEU A 56 13.40 -5.36 4.09
C LEU A 56 13.24 -3.86 4.41
N SER A 57 14.27 -3.20 4.94
CA SER A 57 14.22 -1.75 5.10
C SER A 57 14.20 -1.04 3.73
N PRO A 58 13.55 0.14 3.63
CA PRO A 58 13.47 0.89 2.38
C PRO A 58 14.86 1.26 1.84
N ASN A 59 15.01 1.15 0.52
CA ASN A 59 16.24 1.49 -0.22
C ASN A 59 16.01 2.67 -1.18
N VAL A 60 17.04 3.02 -1.95
CA VAL A 60 17.08 4.21 -2.81
C VAL A 60 16.20 4.10 -4.04
N TYR A 61 15.89 2.88 -4.51
CA TYR A 61 15.05 2.72 -5.69
C TYR A 61 13.58 2.79 -5.32
N SER A 62 12.85 3.64 -6.03
CA SER A 62 11.42 3.78 -5.94
C SER A 62 10.78 3.80 -7.32
N ALA A 63 9.51 3.41 -7.36
CA ALA A 63 8.72 3.41 -8.57
C ALA A 63 7.40 4.13 -8.29
N THR A 64 7.15 5.23 -8.99
CA THR A 64 5.88 5.95 -8.89
C THR A 64 5.21 5.94 -10.25
N LEU A 65 3.89 5.71 -10.26
CA LEU A 65 3.11 5.93 -11.46
C LEU A 65 2.55 7.36 -11.41
N PHE A 66 2.80 8.13 -12.46
CA PHE A 66 2.10 9.39 -12.69
C PHE A 66 1.04 9.13 -13.75
N SER A 67 -0.23 9.27 -13.38
CA SER A 67 -1.36 9.17 -14.31
C SER A 67 -1.85 10.57 -14.66
N ASP A 68 -1.06 11.30 -15.43
CA ASP A 68 -1.65 12.33 -16.26
C ASP A 68 -2.27 11.56 -17.42
N PHE A 69 -3.59 11.61 -17.62
CA PHE A 69 -4.34 10.79 -18.60
C PHE A 69 -3.78 10.83 -20.03
N SER A 70 -2.85 11.74 -20.31
CA SER A 70 -2.10 11.94 -21.54
C SER A 70 -0.91 10.98 -21.74
N ASN A 71 -0.30 10.45 -20.66
CA ASN A 71 0.86 9.55 -20.74
C ASN A 71 1.05 8.75 -19.43
N PRO A 72 0.32 7.65 -19.23
CA PRO A 72 0.55 6.77 -18.08
C PRO A 72 1.93 6.12 -18.21
N GLY A 73 2.82 6.39 -17.24
CA GLY A 73 4.20 5.91 -17.26
C GLY A 73 4.73 5.56 -15.88
N LEU A 74 5.53 4.49 -15.80
CA LEU A 74 6.27 4.08 -14.61
C LEU A 74 7.57 4.86 -14.54
N PHE A 75 7.72 5.69 -13.52
CA PHE A 75 8.95 6.44 -13.28
C PHE A 75 9.78 5.70 -12.25
N LEU A 76 11.00 5.33 -12.64
CA LEU A 76 12.00 4.76 -11.76
C LEU A 76 12.90 5.89 -11.28
N ALA A 77 13.01 6.04 -9.96
CA ALA A 77 13.86 7.03 -9.34
C ALA A 77 14.84 6.34 -8.39
N SER A 78 16.06 6.86 -8.35
CA SER A 78 17.01 6.63 -7.25
C SER A 78 17.07 7.90 -6.44
N ASN A 79 16.83 7.79 -5.13
CA ASN A 79 16.99 8.90 -4.19
C ASN A 79 18.46 9.12 -3.82
#